data_AF-A0A2E5GRW8-F1
#
_entry.id   AF-A0A2E5GRW8-F1
#
_cell.length_a   1.000
_cell.length_b   1.000
_cell.length_c   1.000
_cell.angle_alpha   90.00
_cell.angle_beta   90.00
_cell.angle_gamma   90.00
#
_symmetry.space_group_name_H-M   'P 1'
#
loop_
_entity.id
_entity.type
_entity.pdbx_description
1 polymer ?
#
loop_
_entity_poly.entity_id
_entity_poly.type
_entity_poly.pdbx_seq_one_letter_code
_entity_poly.pdbx_strand_id
1 'polypeptide(L)'
;MLKCSLLSALVGFGLLLLHSCRTDFEPSLSTGNLEFSRDTIFLDTVFSNIGSSTYSFKVYNRSNELISIPQVRLAQGENSQYRLNIDGIPGKTFENVELPAKDSIYVFVETT
;
A
#
# COMPACT_ATOMS: atom_id res chain seq x y z
N MET A 1 11.26 56.26 7.97
CA MET A 1 11.69 55.37 6.86
C MET A 1 12.05 53.95 7.33
N LEU A 2 12.84 53.78 8.40
CA LEU A 2 13.25 52.45 8.90
C LEU A 2 12.09 51.53 9.38
N LYS A 3 11.04 52.10 10.00
CA LYS A 3 9.86 51.35 10.51
C LYS A 3 9.00 50.74 9.40
N CYS A 4 8.82 51.44 8.27
CA CYS A 4 8.08 50.90 7.11
C CYS A 4 8.86 49.78 6.41
N SER A 5 10.19 49.88 6.35
CA SER A 5 11.07 48.84 5.79
C SER A 5 11.07 47.56 6.62
N LEU A 6 10.95 47.68 7.94
CA LEU A 6 10.84 46.52 8.85
C LEU A 6 9.46 45.85 8.73
N LEU A 7 8.40 46.65 8.58
CA LEU A 7 7.04 46.15 8.39
C LEU A 7 6.89 45.39 7.06
N SER A 8 7.46 45.91 5.97
CA SER A 8 7.44 45.24 4.67
C SER A 8 8.24 43.93 4.67
N ALA A 9 9.35 43.86 5.42
CA ALA A 9 10.14 42.64 5.56
C ALA A 9 9.40 41.55 6.36
N LEU A 10 8.67 41.94 7.41
CA LEU A 10 7.86 41.01 8.22
C LEU A 10 6.66 40.44 7.44
N VAL A 11 6.01 41.27 6.62
CA VAL A 11 4.91 40.84 5.73
C VAL A 11 5.44 39.92 4.62
N GLY A 12 6.62 40.21 4.06
CA GLY A 12 7.27 39.34 3.06
C GLY A 12 7.65 37.96 3.60
N PHE A 13 8.13 37.87 4.85
CA PHE A 13 8.46 36.59 5.48
C PHE A 13 7.22 35.72 5.77
N GLY A 14 6.08 36.35 6.09
CA GLY A 14 4.80 35.65 6.28
C GLY A 14 4.24 35.01 5.00
N LEU A 15 4.48 35.63 3.83
CA LEU A 15 4.03 35.08 2.54
C LEU A 15 4.76 33.79 2.14
N LEU A 16 6.03 33.62 2.55
CA LEU A 16 6.81 32.42 2.23
C LEU A 16 6.31 31.16 2.95
N LEU A 17 5.57 31.32 4.06
CA LEU A 17 4.98 30.22 4.82
C LEU A 17 3.67 29.69 4.21
N LEU A 18 3.10 30.37 3.20
CA LEU A 18 1.83 30.01 2.56
C LEU A 18 2.02 29.22 1.25
N HIS A 19 3.23 28.73 0.96
CA HIS A 19 3.55 27.96 -0.25
C HIS A 19 3.74 26.45 -0.01
N SER A 20 3.06 25.88 0.99
CA SER A 20 2.97 24.41 1.13
C SER A 20 1.63 23.91 0.58
N CYS A 21 1.46 24.02 -0.74
CA CYS A 21 0.38 23.32 -1.43
C CYS A 21 0.97 21.99 -1.94
N ARG A 22 0.82 20.93 -1.14
CA ARG A 22 1.14 19.57 -1.58
C ARG A 22 -0.07 19.08 -2.34
N THR A 23 0.06 18.88 -3.65
CA THR A 23 -0.97 18.21 -4.44
C THR A 23 -0.96 16.74 -4.03
N ASP A 24 -2.05 16.32 -3.37
CA ASP A 24 -2.29 14.93 -3.05
C ASP A 24 -2.26 14.12 -4.34
N PHE A 25 -1.55 13.00 -4.31
CA PHE A 25 -1.42 12.10 -5.46
C PHE A 25 -2.79 11.44 -5.68
N GLU A 26 -3.53 11.90 -6.69
CA GLU A 26 -4.66 11.13 -7.21
C GLU A 26 -4.13 9.76 -7.65
N PRO A 27 -4.59 8.65 -7.04
CA PRO A 27 -4.17 7.33 -7.44
C PRO A 27 -4.60 7.10 -8.89
N SER A 28 -3.63 7.00 -9.80
CA SER A 28 -3.94 6.57 -11.15
C SER A 28 -4.48 5.14 -11.06
N LEU A 29 -5.60 4.86 -11.74
CA LEU A 29 -6.12 3.50 -11.89
C LEU A 29 -5.10 2.72 -12.73
N SER A 30 -4.11 2.20 -12.03
CA SER A 30 -3.00 1.51 -12.63
C SER A 30 -3.52 0.14 -13.08
N THR A 31 -3.63 -0.04 -14.39
CA THR A 31 -3.41 -1.36 -15.02
C THR A 31 -1.94 -1.77 -14.93
N GLY A 32 -1.14 -1.10 -14.10
CA GLY A 32 0.30 -1.25 -14.01
C GLY A 32 0.67 -2.64 -13.53
N ASN A 33 1.74 -3.13 -14.14
CA ASN A 33 2.30 -4.43 -13.87
C ASN A 33 2.83 -4.44 -12.42
N LEU A 34 2.03 -4.94 -11.50
CA LEU A 34 2.52 -5.35 -10.19
C LEU A 34 3.55 -6.46 -10.43
N GLU A 35 4.72 -6.32 -9.80
CA GLU A 35 5.73 -7.36 -9.81
C GLU A 35 5.58 -8.19 -8.53
N PHE A 36 5.68 -9.50 -8.65
CA PHE A 36 5.57 -10.42 -7.54
C PHE A 36 6.93 -11.03 -7.24
N SER A 37 7.30 -11.17 -5.97
CA SER A 37 8.54 -11.88 -5.61
C SER A 37 8.50 -13.36 -5.97
N ARG A 38 7.30 -13.91 -6.17
CA ARG A 38 7.01 -15.30 -6.54
C ARG A 38 5.73 -15.35 -7.34
N ASP A 39 5.74 -16.11 -8.42
CA ASP A 39 4.56 -16.32 -9.26
C ASP A 39 3.69 -17.47 -8.76
N THR A 40 4.27 -18.40 -8.00
CA THR A 40 3.56 -19.56 -7.44
C THR A 40 4.15 -19.95 -6.10
N ILE A 41 3.26 -20.23 -5.14
CA ILE A 41 3.59 -20.75 -3.82
C ILE A 41 2.96 -22.12 -3.71
N PHE A 42 3.80 -23.14 -3.49
CA PHE A 42 3.34 -24.49 -3.18
C PHE A 42 3.23 -24.64 -1.67
N LEU A 43 2.07 -25.11 -1.22
CA LEU A 43 1.84 -25.47 0.18
C LEU A 43 1.89 -27.00 0.27
N ASP A 44 3.08 -27.54 0.59
CA ASP A 44 3.35 -28.97 0.50
C ASP A 44 2.47 -29.80 1.46
N THR A 45 2.12 -29.27 2.62
CA THR A 45 1.19 -29.93 3.55
C THR A 45 0.42 -28.89 4.36
N VAL A 46 -0.90 -28.96 4.24
CA VAL A 46 -1.84 -28.07 4.93
C VAL A 46 -2.61 -28.92 5.94
N PHE A 47 -2.38 -28.66 7.22
CA PHE A 47 -3.13 -29.29 8.32
C PHE A 47 -4.26 -28.37 8.77
N SER A 48 -5.47 -28.93 8.90
CA SER A 48 -6.65 -28.18 9.38
C SER A 48 -6.70 -28.01 10.89
N ASN A 49 -6.09 -28.92 11.65
CA ASN A 49 -6.27 -29.04 13.11
C ASN A 49 -4.99 -28.76 13.91
N ILE A 50 -3.87 -28.51 13.23
CA ILE A 50 -2.56 -28.20 13.79
C ILE A 50 -2.00 -27.05 12.96
N GLY A 51 -1.32 -26.08 13.60
CA GLY A 51 -0.76 -24.93 12.89
C GLY A 51 0.09 -25.35 11.70
N SER A 52 -0.26 -24.85 10.51
CA SER A 52 0.50 -25.07 9.28
C SER A 52 1.54 -23.98 9.08
N SER A 53 2.48 -24.19 8.17
CA SER A 53 3.45 -23.16 7.80
C SER A 53 2.75 -21.93 7.19
N THR A 54 3.15 -20.75 7.66
CA THR A 54 2.79 -19.48 7.03
C THR A 54 3.76 -19.21 5.88
N TYR A 55 3.22 -18.90 4.70
CA TYR A 55 4.01 -18.54 3.53
C TYR A 55 3.93 -17.05 3.29
N SER A 56 4.98 -16.43 2.76
CA SER A 56 4.96 -15.01 2.42
C SER A 56 5.55 -14.72 1.06
N PHE A 57 5.04 -13.66 0.45
CA PHE A 57 5.58 -13.05 -0.75
C PHE A 57 5.40 -11.54 -0.69
N LYS A 58 6.09 -10.84 -1.59
CA LYS A 58 5.95 -9.40 -1.76
C LYS A 58 5.28 -9.08 -3.08
N VAL A 59 4.49 -8.02 -3.06
CA VAL A 59 3.97 -7.35 -4.24
C VAL A 59 4.64 -5.99 -4.33
N TYR A 60 5.25 -5.70 -5.48
CA TYR A 60 6.02 -4.49 -5.70
C TYR A 60 5.31 -3.55 -6.65
N ASN A 61 5.34 -2.27 -6.30
CA ASN A 61 5.07 -1.18 -7.21
C ASN A 61 6.40 -0.62 -7.70
N ARG A 62 6.83 -1.05 -8.89
CA ARG A 62 8.05 -0.52 -9.52
C ARG A 62 7.85 0.81 -10.23
N SER A 63 6.62 1.31 -10.30
CA SER A 63 6.32 2.59 -10.95
C SER A 63 6.73 3.78 -10.06
N ASN A 64 6.63 4.99 -10.61
CA ASN A 64 6.83 6.25 -9.88
C ASN A 64 5.51 6.83 -9.34
N GLU A 65 4.40 6.10 -9.47
CA GLU A 65 3.06 6.57 -9.11
C GLU A 65 2.47 5.72 -7.99
N LEU A 66 1.53 6.28 -7.23
CA LEU A 66 0.72 5.52 -6.28
C LEU A 66 -0.17 4.55 -7.06
N ILE A 67 -0.17 3.27 -6.68
CA ILE A 67 -1.08 2.27 -7.24
C ILE A 67 -2.18 1.98 -6.21
N SER A 68 -3.44 2.10 -6.63
CA SER A 68 -4.59 1.60 -5.86
C SER A 68 -5.06 0.27 -6.45
N ILE A 69 -4.94 -0.80 -5.67
CA ILE A 69 -5.41 -2.13 -6.03
C ILE A 69 -6.89 -2.22 -5.62
N PRO A 70 -7.83 -2.28 -6.57
CA PRO A 70 -9.25 -2.17 -6.25
C PRO A 70 -9.75 -3.34 -5.41
N GLN A 71 -9.23 -4.54 -5.65
CA GLN A 71 -9.60 -5.73 -4.91
C GLN A 71 -8.47 -6.75 -4.84
N VAL A 72 -8.26 -7.32 -3.66
CA VAL A 72 -7.49 -8.54 -3.43
C VAL A 72 -8.42 -9.55 -2.77
N ARG A 73 -8.58 -10.73 -3.38
CA ARG A 73 -9.47 -11.77 -2.83
C ARG A 73 -8.97 -13.17 -3.13
N LEU A 74 -9.35 -14.10 -2.26
CA LEU A 74 -9.23 -15.52 -2.53
C LEU A 74 -10.31 -15.97 -3.50
N ALA A 75 -9.99 -16.89 -4.42
CA ALA A 75 -10.93 -17.34 -5.45
C ALA A 75 -12.22 -17.96 -4.87
N GLN A 76 -12.11 -18.67 -3.74
CA GLN A 76 -13.25 -19.22 -3.00
C GLN A 76 -13.91 -18.23 -2.02
N GLY A 77 -13.43 -16.97 -1.97
CA GLY A 77 -13.91 -15.94 -1.06
C GLY A 77 -13.94 -16.43 0.39
N GLU A 78 -15.07 -16.22 1.07
CA GLU A 78 -15.27 -16.62 2.46
C GLU A 78 -15.18 -18.14 2.70
N ASN A 79 -15.44 -18.96 1.68
CA ASN A 79 -15.36 -20.42 1.78
C ASN A 79 -13.92 -20.96 1.71
N SER A 80 -12.93 -20.10 1.43
CA SER A 80 -11.52 -20.49 1.40
C SER A 80 -11.05 -21.03 2.75
N GLN A 81 -10.25 -22.10 2.73
CA GLN A 81 -9.53 -22.63 3.91
C GLN A 81 -8.27 -21.82 4.25
N TYR A 82 -7.99 -20.81 3.43
CA TYR A 82 -6.89 -19.88 3.63
C TYR A 82 -7.40 -18.50 3.99
N ARG A 83 -6.53 -17.74 4.66
CA ARG A 83 -6.63 -16.32 4.94
C ARG A 83 -5.37 -15.65 4.43
N LEU A 84 -5.51 -14.42 3.94
CA LEU A 84 -4.37 -13.56 3.65
C LEU A 84 -4.15 -12.59 4.81
N ASN A 85 -2.93 -12.14 4.97
CA ASN A 85 -2.59 -11.02 5.82
C ASN A 85 -1.73 -10.05 4.99
N ILE A 86 -2.28 -8.87 4.72
CA ILE A 86 -1.65 -7.83 3.89
C ILE A 86 -1.14 -6.75 4.83
N ASP A 87 0.19 -6.62 4.96
CA ASP A 87 0.88 -5.66 5.85
C ASP A 87 0.32 -5.59 7.29
N GLY A 88 -0.08 -6.73 7.84
CA GLY A 88 -0.60 -6.84 9.21
C GLY A 88 -2.12 -6.83 9.31
N ILE A 89 -2.84 -6.65 8.20
CA ILE A 89 -4.31 -6.71 8.14
C ILE A 89 -4.75 -8.10 7.68
N PRO A 90 -5.31 -8.95 8.56
CA PRO A 90 -5.82 -10.25 8.18
C PRO A 90 -7.21 -10.19 7.52
N GLY A 91 -7.46 -11.01 6.51
CA GLY A 91 -8.73 -11.08 5.79
C GLY A 91 -8.75 -12.05 4.62
N LYS A 92 -9.92 -12.27 4.03
CA LYS A 92 -10.09 -13.07 2.78
C LYS A 92 -10.38 -12.21 1.56
N THR A 93 -10.85 -10.99 1.79
CA THR A 93 -11.15 -9.97 0.78
C THR A 93 -10.68 -8.62 1.31
N PHE A 94 -10.06 -7.83 0.43
CA PHE A 94 -9.55 -6.49 0.69
C PHE A 94 -9.95 -5.61 -0.47
N GLU A 95 -10.27 -4.36 -0.17
CA GLU A 95 -10.65 -3.36 -1.16
C GLU A 95 -9.74 -2.15 -1.02
N ASN A 96 -9.43 -1.52 -2.15
CA ASN A 96 -8.66 -0.27 -2.21
C ASN A 96 -7.33 -0.35 -1.45
N VAL A 97 -6.56 -1.41 -1.69
CA VAL A 97 -5.22 -1.56 -1.11
C VAL A 97 -4.28 -0.61 -1.83
N GLU A 98 -3.82 0.41 -1.11
CA GLU A 98 -2.87 1.39 -1.63
C GLU A 98 -1.43 0.88 -1.51
N LEU A 99 -0.66 1.04 -2.59
CA LEU A 99 0.74 0.66 -2.65
C LEU A 99 1.57 1.84 -3.18
N PRO A 100 2.35 2.52 -2.31
CA PRO A 100 3.14 3.69 -2.68
C PRO A 100 4.15 3.44 -3.81
N ALA A 101 4.54 4.53 -4.48
CA ALA A 101 5.55 4.49 -5.53
C ALA A 101 6.88 3.92 -5.03
N LYS A 102 7.49 3.03 -5.81
CA LYS A 102 8.77 2.36 -5.50
C LYS A 102 8.77 1.52 -4.21
N ASP A 103 7.60 1.13 -3.74
CA ASP A 103 7.45 0.38 -2.49
C ASP A 103 6.96 -1.06 -2.72
N SER A 104 6.80 -1.80 -1.63
CA SER A 104 6.28 -3.16 -1.61
C SER A 104 5.44 -3.45 -0.37
N ILE A 105 4.40 -4.26 -0.53
CA ILE A 105 3.64 -4.84 0.58
C ILE A 105 4.04 -6.29 0.80
N TYR A 106 4.01 -6.75 2.05
CA TYR A 106 4.05 -8.16 2.40
C TYR A 106 2.65 -8.77 2.38
N VAL A 107 2.55 -9.95 1.78
CA VAL A 107 1.37 -10.79 1.83
C VAL A 107 1.75 -12.11 2.46
N PHE A 108 1.07 -12.46 3.55
CA PHE A 108 1.18 -13.77 4.19
C PHE A 108 -0.04 -14.62 3.84
N VAL A 109 0.18 -15.89 3.56
CA VAL A 109 -0.83 -16.91 3.33
C VAL A 109 -0.86 -17.82 4.56
N GLU A 110 -2.00 -17.85 5.23
CA GLU A 110 -2.22 -18.56 6.48
C GLU A 110 -3.40 -19.52 6.32
N THR A 111 -3.36 -20.63 7.05
CA THR A 111 -4.48 -21.57 7.16
C THR A 111 -5.42 -21.13 8.28
N THR A 112 -6.73 -21.24 8.08
CA THR A 112 -7.74 -20.99 9.12
C THR A 112 -8.25 -22.27 9.75
#